data_AF-A0A8E2EQY2-F1
#
_entry.id   AF-A0A8E2EQY2-F1
#
_cell.length_a   1.000
_cell.length_b   1.000
_cell.length_c   1.000
_cell.angle_alpha   90.00
_cell.angle_beta   90.00
_cell.angle_gamma   90.00
#
_symmetry.space_group_name_H-M   'P 1'
#
loop_
_entity.id
_entity.type
_entity.pdbx_description
1 polymer ?
#
loop_
_entity_poly.entity_id
_entity_poly.type
_entity_poly.pdbx_seq_one_letter_code
_entity_poly.pdbx_strand_id
1 'polypeptide(L)'
;MADVKASRSERLKGSISTLIHKALEESSFTRIWFVGMAVVAFSLSLLMPIGCMSPATNTFALFSINPHVLAFRYNAMVKNMTNTHLYDEERLKDDLRALPDVYRFGISGVCKEFTGNKEVHCTNRFIHSLDIDAVIKQDIAKASLSNATATNLQLFWDLWAHNMTENTSASKAHRDSLIHAAAGLTVTSLVIGPIGLVVAIAAYLLSHSSRKTIAIGIALFDASLMVTAAALWTTASAQYAAAFETSLGGQTVSNQPVWNSTPQYPSSYGLLLFACAALAKLCVLPIFALLFLVVLPIMLVVVALISIWFAFLLMKCLSNCMDACPTTTTTTTYYGSAYGSGWGGDSGGDS
;
A
#
# COMPACT_ATOMS: atom_id res chain seq x y z
N MET A 1 19.70 -55.39 -15.37
CA MET A 1 18.49 -54.64 -14.92
C MET A 1 18.63 -53.12 -14.95
N ALA A 2 19.80 -52.54 -15.27
CA ALA A 2 19.98 -51.08 -15.31
C ALA A 2 19.49 -50.37 -16.59
N ASP A 3 19.43 -51.06 -17.74
CA ASP A 3 19.08 -50.44 -19.04
C ASP A 3 17.62 -50.02 -19.20
N VAL A 4 16.70 -50.60 -18.43
CA VAL A 4 15.26 -50.31 -18.59
C VAL A 4 14.88 -48.94 -18.01
N LYS A 5 15.66 -48.40 -17.07
CA LYS A 5 15.40 -47.07 -16.46
C LYS A 5 15.82 -45.91 -17.37
N ALA A 6 16.93 -46.03 -18.08
CA ALA A 6 17.40 -44.98 -19.00
C ALA A 6 16.43 -44.77 -20.17
N SER A 7 15.96 -45.86 -20.77
CA SER A 7 15.02 -45.82 -21.91
C SER A 7 13.66 -45.20 -21.58
N ARG A 8 13.14 -45.38 -20.34
CA ARG A 8 11.90 -44.73 -19.90
C ARG A 8 12.07 -43.23 -19.66
N SER A 9 13.24 -42.79 -19.18
CA SER A 9 13.51 -41.35 -18.96
C SER A 9 13.56 -40.57 -20.28
N GLU A 10 14.18 -41.14 -21.32
CA GLU A 10 14.25 -40.50 -22.63
C GLU A 10 12.89 -40.45 -23.34
N ARG A 11 12.06 -41.49 -23.23
CA ARG A 11 10.68 -41.45 -23.75
C ARG A 11 9.81 -40.42 -23.04
N LEU A 12 9.98 -40.23 -21.73
CA LEU A 12 9.24 -39.19 -20.99
C LEU A 12 9.67 -37.79 -21.42
N LYS A 13 10.99 -37.54 -21.59
CA LYS A 13 11.49 -36.27 -22.12
C LYS A 13 10.98 -36.00 -23.54
N GLY A 14 10.97 -37.00 -24.41
CA GLY A 14 10.45 -36.88 -25.78
C GLY A 14 8.94 -36.61 -25.84
N SER A 15 8.16 -37.24 -24.97
CA SER A 15 6.70 -37.07 -24.92
C SER A 15 6.29 -35.72 -24.34
N ILE A 16 6.95 -35.25 -23.27
CA ILE A 16 6.71 -33.91 -22.72
C ILE A 16 7.16 -32.84 -23.71
N SER A 17 8.30 -33.02 -24.37
CA SER A 17 8.78 -32.10 -25.41
C SER A 17 7.80 -32.00 -26.58
N THR A 18 7.22 -33.10 -27.03
CA THR A 18 6.26 -33.10 -28.14
C THR A 18 4.88 -32.56 -27.74
N LEU A 19 4.40 -32.83 -26.52
CA LEU A 19 3.16 -32.23 -25.98
C LEU A 19 3.29 -30.72 -25.79
N ILE A 20 4.44 -30.23 -25.30
CA ILE A 20 4.74 -28.80 -25.23
C ILE A 20 4.79 -28.20 -26.64
N HIS A 21 5.44 -28.88 -27.58
CA HIS A 21 5.53 -28.41 -28.98
C HIS A 21 4.16 -28.35 -29.68
N LYS A 22 3.25 -29.30 -29.40
CA LYS A 22 1.89 -29.35 -29.95
C LYS A 22 0.92 -28.39 -29.26
N ALA A 23 1.06 -28.19 -27.95
CA ALA A 23 0.31 -27.15 -27.24
C ALA A 23 0.76 -25.73 -27.63
N LEU A 24 2.00 -25.60 -28.12
CA LEU A 24 2.54 -24.39 -28.75
C LEU A 24 2.31 -24.33 -30.27
N GLU A 25 1.65 -25.31 -30.87
CA GLU A 25 1.29 -25.28 -32.29
C GLU A 25 0.41 -24.06 -32.52
N GLU A 26 0.96 -23.13 -33.30
CA GLU A 26 0.81 -21.70 -33.08
C GLU A 26 -0.58 -21.18 -33.43
N SER A 27 -1.48 -21.20 -32.46
CA SER A 27 -2.71 -20.42 -32.59
C SER A 27 -2.32 -18.94 -32.75
N SER A 28 -2.92 -18.27 -33.72
CA SER A 28 -2.82 -16.80 -33.88
C SER A 28 -3.16 -16.07 -32.57
N PHE A 29 -4.00 -16.69 -31.74
CA PHE A 29 -4.34 -16.23 -30.39
C PHE A 29 -3.12 -16.13 -29.45
N THR A 30 -2.30 -17.18 -29.32
CA THR A 30 -1.11 -17.17 -28.45
C THR A 30 -0.15 -16.03 -28.79
N ARG A 31 -0.08 -15.74 -30.09
CA ARG A 31 0.81 -14.73 -30.66
C ARG A 31 0.32 -13.31 -30.37
N ILE A 32 -0.96 -13.05 -30.61
CA ILE A 32 -1.63 -11.78 -30.25
C ILE A 32 -1.58 -11.57 -28.74
N TRP A 33 -1.82 -12.62 -27.95
CA TRP A 33 -1.75 -12.58 -26.50
C TRP A 33 -0.36 -12.19 -25.99
N PHE A 34 0.70 -12.84 -26.48
CA PHE A 34 2.06 -12.56 -26.04
C PHE A 34 2.46 -11.11 -26.31
N VAL A 35 2.23 -10.62 -27.52
CA VAL A 35 2.56 -9.23 -27.88
C VAL A 35 1.67 -8.24 -27.11
N GLY A 36 0.37 -8.52 -27.00
CA GLY A 36 -0.57 -7.68 -26.24
C GLY A 36 -0.17 -7.56 -24.78
N MET A 37 0.16 -8.68 -24.13
CA MET A 37 0.61 -8.69 -22.73
C MET A 37 1.98 -8.04 -22.57
N ALA A 38 2.90 -8.19 -23.53
CA ALA A 38 4.19 -7.49 -23.49
C ALA A 38 3.99 -5.95 -23.56
N VAL A 39 3.06 -5.47 -24.39
CA VAL A 39 2.71 -4.04 -24.46
C VAL A 39 2.05 -3.57 -23.16
N VAL A 40 1.11 -4.33 -22.60
CA VAL A 40 0.46 -4.01 -21.32
C VAL A 40 1.49 -3.98 -20.18
N ALA A 41 2.33 -5.01 -20.09
CA ALA A 41 3.38 -5.09 -19.08
C ALA A 41 4.37 -3.94 -19.20
N PHE A 42 4.78 -3.56 -20.41
CA PHE A 42 5.62 -2.40 -20.65
C PHE A 42 4.93 -1.09 -20.25
N SER A 43 3.66 -0.92 -20.61
CA SER A 43 2.87 0.27 -20.28
C SER A 43 2.71 0.43 -18.77
N LEU A 44 2.39 -0.65 -18.05
CA LEU A 44 2.34 -0.67 -16.58
C LEU A 44 3.71 -0.41 -15.95
N SER A 45 4.77 -0.92 -16.59
CA SER A 45 6.13 -0.63 -16.16
C SER A 45 6.47 0.85 -16.31
N LEU A 46 5.99 1.55 -17.35
CA LEU A 46 6.16 3.00 -17.54
C LEU A 46 5.27 3.84 -16.62
N LEU A 47 4.08 3.36 -16.28
CA LEU A 47 3.21 4.03 -15.32
C LEU A 47 3.80 4.03 -13.91
N MET A 48 4.56 2.99 -13.55
CA MET A 48 5.20 2.89 -12.25
C MET A 48 6.24 3.99 -11.94
N PRO A 49 7.20 4.36 -12.81
CA PRO A 49 8.06 5.52 -12.57
C PRO A 49 7.28 6.84 -12.56
N ILE A 50 6.25 6.98 -13.40
CA ILE A 50 5.44 8.21 -13.41
C ILE A 50 4.67 8.38 -12.08
N GLY A 51 4.05 7.31 -11.57
CA GLY A 51 3.29 7.36 -10.32
C GLY A 51 4.15 7.24 -9.06
N CYS A 52 5.04 6.25 -9.01
CA CYS A 52 5.75 5.90 -7.78
C CYS A 52 7.16 6.51 -7.68
N MET A 53 7.83 6.83 -8.81
CA MET A 53 9.10 7.55 -8.73
C MET A 53 8.88 9.03 -8.47
N SER A 54 7.87 9.67 -9.08
CA SER A 54 7.61 11.09 -8.85
C SER A 54 6.70 11.31 -7.63
N PRO A 55 7.22 11.84 -6.50
CA PRO A 55 6.36 12.22 -5.38
C PRO A 55 5.40 13.37 -5.75
N ALA A 56 5.60 14.03 -6.90
CA ALA A 56 4.77 15.15 -7.35
C ALA A 56 3.36 14.72 -7.77
N THR A 57 3.13 13.44 -8.04
CA THR A 57 1.78 12.93 -8.22
C THR A 57 1.19 12.68 -6.83
N ASN A 58 0.43 13.65 -6.31
CA ASN A 58 -0.16 13.60 -4.97
C ASN A 58 -0.87 12.26 -4.67
N THR A 59 -1.38 11.55 -5.67
CA THR A 59 -2.12 10.29 -5.52
C THR A 59 -1.27 9.02 -5.35
N PHE A 60 0.02 9.02 -5.73
CA PHE A 60 0.81 7.79 -5.87
C PHE A 60 2.08 7.73 -5.02
N ALA A 61 2.15 8.54 -3.96
CA ALA A 61 3.23 8.45 -2.97
C ALA A 61 3.38 7.01 -2.44
N LEU A 62 4.62 6.56 -2.24
CA LEU A 62 4.91 5.27 -1.61
C LEU A 62 4.42 5.23 -0.16
N PHE A 63 4.55 6.34 0.54
CA PHE A 63 3.90 6.57 1.83
C PHE A 63 3.80 8.06 2.13
N SER A 64 2.88 8.37 3.05
CA SER A 64 2.68 9.72 3.53
C SER A 64 2.73 9.77 5.05
N ILE A 65 3.35 10.82 5.59
CA ILE A 65 3.46 11.07 7.03
C ILE A 65 2.92 12.46 7.33
N ASN A 66 2.09 12.56 8.36
CA ASN A 66 1.65 13.83 8.92
C ASN A 66 2.35 14.04 10.27
N PRO A 67 3.26 15.02 10.39
CA PRO A 67 4.02 15.25 11.62
C PRO A 67 3.12 15.71 12.77
N HIS A 68 1.99 16.38 12.50
CA HIS A 68 1.05 16.80 13.53
C HIS A 68 0.35 15.61 14.18
N VAL A 69 -0.12 14.67 13.36
CA VAL A 69 -0.76 13.44 13.86
C VAL A 69 0.25 12.61 14.65
N LEU A 70 1.49 12.51 14.15
CA LEU A 70 2.56 11.79 14.80
C LEU A 70 2.90 12.39 16.17
N ALA A 71 3.06 13.72 16.23
CA ALA A 71 3.36 14.43 17.46
C ALA A 71 2.25 14.32 18.50
N PHE A 72 0.99 14.46 18.07
CA PHE A 72 -0.15 14.30 18.97
C PHE A 72 -0.25 12.88 19.55
N ARG A 73 -0.07 11.84 18.71
CA ARG A 73 -0.11 10.45 19.17
C ARG A 73 1.06 10.10 20.09
N TYR A 74 2.27 10.58 19.77
CA TYR A 74 3.42 10.37 20.63
C TYR A 74 3.26 11.06 21.99
N ASN A 75 2.76 12.30 22.02
CA ASN A 75 2.48 12.99 23.29
C ASN A 75 1.42 12.25 24.12
N ALA A 76 0.37 11.72 23.48
CA ALA A 76 -0.64 10.90 24.14
C ALA A 76 -0.07 9.58 24.70
N MET A 77 0.83 8.91 23.96
CA MET A 77 1.53 7.71 24.42
C MET A 77 2.40 8.02 25.65
N VAL A 78 3.24 9.05 25.58
CA VAL A 78 4.12 9.44 26.69
C VAL A 78 3.31 9.82 27.93
N LYS A 79 2.20 10.56 27.74
CA LYS A 79 1.26 10.88 28.82
C LYS A 79 0.72 9.62 29.50
N ASN A 80 0.30 8.64 28.72
CA ASN A 80 -0.22 7.38 29.27
C ASN A 80 0.86 6.56 30.02
N MET A 81 2.12 6.62 29.58
CA MET A 81 3.21 5.86 30.21
C MET A 81 3.78 6.54 31.47
N THR A 82 3.90 7.87 31.45
CA THR A 82 4.63 8.63 32.48
C THR A 82 3.72 9.41 33.41
N ASN A 83 2.41 9.51 33.14
CA ASN A 83 1.48 10.46 33.76
C ASN A 83 1.93 11.93 33.65
N THR A 84 2.87 12.24 32.75
CA THR A 84 3.36 13.59 32.51
C THR A 84 3.13 14.01 31.07
N HIS A 85 2.75 15.27 30.87
CA HIS A 85 2.76 15.88 29.54
C HIS A 85 4.21 16.20 29.18
N LEU A 86 4.72 15.60 28.10
CA LEU A 86 6.06 15.93 27.62
C LEU A 86 6.09 17.36 27.06
N TYR A 87 4.99 17.75 26.39
CA TYR A 87 4.80 19.06 25.81
C TYR A 87 3.36 19.54 26.02
N ASP A 88 3.21 20.85 26.20
CA ASP A 88 1.93 21.55 26.12
C ASP A 88 1.37 21.42 24.69
N GLU A 89 0.14 20.94 24.57
CA GLU A 89 -0.48 20.60 23.28
C GLU A 89 -0.69 21.83 22.39
N GLU A 90 -1.07 22.96 22.97
CA GLU A 90 -1.28 24.19 22.20
C GLU A 90 0.03 24.74 21.64
N ARG A 91 1.07 24.76 22.48
CA ARG A 91 2.39 25.23 22.08
C ARG A 91 3.03 24.33 21.03
N LEU A 92 2.91 23.01 21.20
CA LEU A 92 3.41 22.04 20.21
C LEU A 92 2.67 22.18 18.89
N LYS A 93 1.34 22.39 18.92
CA LYS A 93 0.54 22.61 17.71
C LYS A 93 0.99 23.84 16.94
N ASP A 94 1.29 24.94 17.64
CA ASP A 94 1.77 26.17 17.01
C ASP A 94 3.19 26.03 16.46
N ASP A 95 4.10 25.39 17.21
CA ASP A 95 5.45 25.08 16.75
C ASP A 95 5.41 24.20 15.48
N LEU A 96 4.53 23.20 15.43
CA LEU A 96 4.38 22.31 14.27
C LEU A 96 3.83 22.99 13.01
N ARG A 97 3.15 24.14 13.09
CA ARG A 97 2.65 24.86 11.90
C ARG A 97 3.78 25.33 10.97
N ALA A 98 5.00 25.38 11.47
CA ALA A 98 6.18 25.70 10.66
C ALA A 98 6.64 24.54 9.78
N LEU A 99 6.17 23.32 10.04
CA LEU A 99 6.47 22.14 9.24
C LEU A 99 5.36 21.90 8.20
N PRO A 100 5.68 21.19 7.10
CA PRO A 100 4.69 20.65 6.19
C PRO A 100 3.63 19.81 6.92
N ASP A 101 2.36 19.98 6.55
CA ASP A 101 1.27 19.17 7.09
C ASP A 101 1.37 17.71 6.65
N VAL A 102 1.88 17.46 5.44
CA VAL A 102 2.05 16.12 4.88
C VAL A 102 3.38 16.01 4.15
N TYR A 103 4.16 14.99 4.51
CA TYR A 103 5.31 14.54 3.74
C TYR A 103 4.90 13.34 2.89
N ARG A 104 5.06 13.43 1.58
CA ARG A 104 4.85 12.36 0.61
C ARG A 104 6.18 11.86 0.12
N PHE A 105 6.51 10.62 0.44
CA PHE A 105 7.75 9.98 0.02
C PHE A 105 7.49 9.18 -1.26
N GLY A 106 8.35 9.38 -2.26
CA GLY A 106 8.43 8.59 -3.47
C GLY A 106 9.85 8.04 -3.66
N ILE A 107 10.08 7.28 -4.72
CA ILE A 107 11.42 6.68 -4.96
C ILE A 107 12.46 7.76 -5.29
N SER A 108 12.05 8.79 -6.03
CA SER A 108 12.97 9.85 -6.49
C SER A 108 13.02 11.07 -5.58
N GLY A 109 12.30 11.08 -4.45
CA GLY A 109 12.31 12.25 -3.57
C GLY A 109 11.14 12.32 -2.60
N VAL A 110 10.94 13.53 -2.06
CA VAL A 110 9.89 13.85 -1.09
C VAL A 110 9.19 15.13 -1.51
N CYS A 111 7.86 15.10 -1.52
CA CYS A 111 7.03 16.29 -1.63
C CYS A 111 6.42 16.67 -0.28
N LYS A 112 6.37 17.96 -0.03
CA LYS A 112 5.95 18.58 1.23
C LYS A 112 4.73 19.42 0.94
N GLU A 113 3.61 19.10 1.58
CA GLU A 113 2.35 19.82 1.40
C GLU A 113 2.11 20.77 2.57
N PHE A 114 1.86 22.03 2.26
CA PHE A 114 1.47 23.07 3.20
C PHE A 114 0.00 23.44 2.93
N THR A 115 -0.92 22.81 3.65
CA THR A 115 -2.37 22.94 3.51
C THR A 115 -2.83 24.38 3.71
N GLY A 116 -2.15 25.13 4.59
CA GLY A 116 -2.43 26.55 4.84
C GLY A 116 -2.31 27.41 3.58
N ASN A 117 -1.32 27.13 2.73
CA ASN A 117 -1.02 27.93 1.53
C ASN A 117 -1.31 27.17 0.22
N LYS A 118 -1.74 25.90 0.31
CA LYS A 118 -1.86 24.96 -0.82
C LYS A 118 -0.57 24.83 -1.63
N GLU A 119 0.58 25.06 -0.99
CA GLU A 119 1.88 24.93 -1.63
C GLU A 119 2.39 23.49 -1.53
N VAL A 120 2.98 23.00 -2.62
CA VAL A 120 3.63 21.70 -2.67
C VAL A 120 5.08 21.90 -3.07
N HIS A 121 6.00 21.59 -2.15
CA HIS A 121 7.44 21.72 -2.37
C HIS A 121 8.06 20.33 -2.51
N CYS A 122 8.57 20.02 -3.70
CA CYS A 122 9.17 18.73 -3.98
C CYS A 122 10.70 18.83 -4.03
N THR A 123 11.36 17.89 -3.36
CA THR A 123 12.81 17.73 -3.39
C THR A 123 13.15 16.43 -4.08
N ASN A 124 13.91 16.52 -5.18
CA ASN A 124 14.31 15.37 -5.95
C ASN A 124 15.69 14.90 -5.48
N ARG A 125 15.77 13.67 -5.01
CA ARG A 125 17.01 12.98 -4.64
C ARG A 125 16.84 11.51 -4.97
N PHE A 126 17.55 11.03 -6.00
CA PHE A 126 17.54 9.63 -6.39
C PHE A 126 18.90 8.99 -6.07
N ILE A 127 18.98 7.91 -5.29
CA ILE A 127 17.91 7.18 -4.59
C ILE A 127 17.59 7.90 -3.26
N HIS A 128 16.31 8.09 -2.93
CA HIS A 128 15.93 8.73 -1.67
C HIS A 128 16.05 7.70 -0.53
N SER A 129 16.86 7.99 0.49
CA SER A 129 16.81 7.24 1.75
C SER A 129 15.47 7.53 2.42
N LEU A 130 14.74 6.52 2.88
CA LEU A 130 13.47 6.72 3.61
C LEU A 130 13.70 7.23 5.06
N ASP A 131 14.73 8.05 5.24
CA ASP A 131 15.16 8.59 6.51
C ASP A 131 14.34 9.83 6.85
N ILE A 132 13.14 9.57 7.35
CA ILE A 132 12.17 10.59 7.77
C ILE A 132 12.82 11.56 8.77
N ASP A 133 13.72 11.05 9.61
CA ASP A 133 14.45 11.84 10.60
C ASP A 133 15.31 12.94 9.95
N ALA A 134 16.12 12.56 8.96
CA ALA A 134 16.98 13.49 8.26
C ALA A 134 16.19 14.55 7.48
N VAL A 135 15.05 14.17 6.88
CA VAL A 135 14.20 15.11 6.13
C VAL A 135 13.59 16.15 7.06
N ILE A 136 13.02 15.74 8.19
CA ILE A 136 12.39 16.66 9.14
C ILE A 136 13.43 17.54 9.83
N LYS A 137 14.59 17.01 10.23
CA LYS A 137 15.70 17.82 10.77
C LYS A 137 16.19 18.87 9.78
N GLN A 138 16.31 18.50 8.51
CA GLN A 138 16.69 19.44 7.46
C GLN A 138 15.66 20.56 7.31
N ASP A 139 14.38 20.25 7.47
CA ASP A 139 13.31 21.24 7.36
C ASP A 139 13.20 22.13 8.59
N ILE A 140 13.40 21.60 9.79
CA ILE A 140 13.53 22.41 11.01
C ILE A 140 14.69 23.40 10.88
N ALA A 141 15.84 22.95 10.37
CA ALA A 141 17.02 23.79 10.19
C ALA A 141 16.87 24.87 9.10
N LYS A 142 16.01 24.61 8.10
CA LYS A 142 15.74 25.56 6.99
C LYS A 142 14.57 26.48 7.28
N ALA A 143 13.62 26.06 8.11
CA ALA A 143 12.52 26.88 8.52
C ALA A 143 13.08 28.07 9.30
N SER A 144 12.68 29.29 8.92
CA SER A 144 13.09 30.54 9.58
C SER A 144 12.37 30.68 10.93
N LEU A 145 12.65 29.74 11.83
CA LEU A 145 12.02 29.57 13.12
C LEU A 145 12.71 30.43 14.19
N SER A 146 11.97 30.75 15.24
CA SER A 146 12.61 31.26 16.47
C SER A 146 13.52 30.17 17.04
N ASN A 147 14.65 30.56 17.65
CA ASN A 147 15.59 29.61 18.25
C ASN A 147 14.88 28.67 19.26
N ALA A 148 13.94 29.20 20.05
CA ALA A 148 13.18 28.41 21.00
C ALA A 148 12.29 27.35 20.32
N THR A 149 11.55 27.72 19.27
CA THR A 149 10.72 26.79 18.48
C THR A 149 11.56 25.72 17.80
N ALA A 150 12.67 26.11 17.18
CA ALA A 150 13.58 25.18 16.52
C ALA A 150 14.16 24.15 17.51
N THR A 151 14.62 24.59 18.68
CA THR A 151 15.12 23.69 19.74
C THR A 151 14.04 22.75 20.26
N ASN A 152 12.82 23.24 20.50
CA ASN A 152 11.72 22.40 20.98
C ASN A 152 11.32 21.33 19.98
N LEU A 153 11.15 21.70 18.70
CA LEU A 153 10.84 20.76 17.62
C LEU A 153 11.96 19.74 17.44
N GLN A 154 13.21 20.19 17.48
CA GLN A 154 14.36 19.31 17.34
C GLN A 154 14.44 18.32 18.49
N LEU A 155 14.23 18.75 19.74
CA LEU A 155 14.24 17.87 20.91
C LEU A 155 13.08 16.85 20.88
N PHE A 156 11.87 17.30 20.54
CA PHE A 156 10.73 16.41 20.33
C PHE A 156 11.07 15.33 19.29
N TRP A 157 11.62 15.77 18.16
CA TRP A 157 11.90 14.91 17.03
C TRP A 157 13.07 13.95 17.31
N ASP A 158 14.11 14.39 18.01
CA ASP A 158 15.22 13.56 18.47
C ASP A 158 14.74 12.48 19.44
N LEU A 159 13.84 12.80 20.38
CA LEU A 159 13.24 11.82 21.28
C LEU A 159 12.42 10.77 20.55
N TRP A 160 11.59 11.21 19.59
CA TRP A 160 10.82 10.30 18.75
C TRP A 160 11.72 9.41 17.88
N ALA A 161 12.69 10.01 17.19
CA ALA A 161 13.63 9.32 16.31
C ALA A 161 14.47 8.31 17.09
N HIS A 162 14.93 8.67 18.30
CA HIS A 162 15.66 7.76 19.18
C HIS A 162 14.84 6.51 19.48
N ASN A 163 13.55 6.68 19.81
CA ASN A 163 12.62 5.58 20.07
C ASN A 163 12.34 4.72 18.82
N MET A 164 12.42 5.31 17.63
CA MET A 164 12.33 4.58 16.35
C MET A 164 13.62 3.80 16.02
N THR A 165 14.77 4.33 16.43
CA THR A 165 16.12 3.79 16.14
C THR A 165 16.66 2.77 17.14
N GLU A 166 15.92 2.47 18.22
CA GLU A 166 16.29 1.37 19.13
C GLU A 166 16.38 0.01 18.41
N ASN A 167 15.83 -0.07 17.20
CA ASN A 167 16.26 -1.01 16.16
C ASN A 167 17.58 -0.54 15.52
N THR A 168 18.71 -0.87 16.16
CA THR A 168 20.14 -0.80 15.73
C THR A 168 20.47 -0.15 14.37
N SER A 169 21.58 0.60 14.30
CA SER A 169 22.16 1.13 13.03
C SER A 169 22.26 0.09 11.90
N ALA A 170 22.45 -1.19 12.25
CA ALA A 170 22.40 -2.32 11.34
C ALA A 170 21.01 -2.51 10.65
N SER A 171 19.90 -2.32 11.37
CA SER A 171 18.55 -2.37 10.81
C SER A 171 18.30 -1.26 9.79
N LYS A 172 18.76 -0.03 10.08
CA LYS A 172 18.67 1.09 9.14
C LYS A 172 19.49 0.82 7.88
N ALA A 173 20.75 0.42 8.03
CA ALA A 173 21.62 0.09 6.90
C ALA A 173 21.05 -1.06 6.04
N HIS A 174 20.45 -2.07 6.67
CA HIS A 174 19.79 -3.16 5.96
C HIS A 174 18.58 -2.66 5.15
N ARG A 175 17.70 -1.85 5.75
CA ARG A 175 16.55 -1.25 5.06
C ARG A 175 16.99 -0.41 3.86
N ASP A 176 17.98 0.45 4.05
CA ASP A 176 18.51 1.29 2.99
C ASP A 176 19.10 0.44 1.86
N SER A 177 19.82 -0.64 2.18
CA SER A 177 20.31 -1.59 1.19
C SER A 177 19.19 -2.26 0.40
N LEU A 178 18.07 -2.64 1.05
CA LEU A 178 16.92 -3.24 0.37
C LEU A 178 16.28 -2.24 -0.62
N ILE A 179 16.12 -0.98 -0.22
CA ILE A 179 15.58 0.09 -1.06
C ILE A 179 16.48 0.35 -2.27
N HIS A 180 17.80 0.45 -2.06
CA HIS A 180 18.75 0.67 -3.15
C HIS A 180 18.75 -0.49 -4.13
N ALA A 181 18.73 -1.73 -3.64
CA ALA A 181 18.61 -2.92 -4.48
C ALA A 181 17.29 -2.92 -5.25
N ALA A 182 16.16 -2.62 -4.59
CA ALA A 182 14.84 -2.58 -5.22
C ALA A 182 14.76 -1.52 -6.33
N ALA A 183 15.29 -0.32 -6.07
CA ALA A 183 15.38 0.75 -7.07
C ALA A 183 16.27 0.36 -8.24
N GLY A 184 17.44 -0.23 -7.99
CA GLY A 184 18.36 -0.71 -9.04
C GLY A 184 17.73 -1.78 -9.93
N LEU A 185 17.06 -2.77 -9.33
CA LEU A 185 16.33 -3.81 -10.07
C LEU A 185 15.17 -3.23 -10.90
N THR A 186 14.45 -2.25 -10.34
CA THR A 186 13.37 -1.53 -11.03
C THR A 186 13.90 -0.80 -12.26
N VAL A 187 14.98 -0.04 -12.12
CA VAL A 187 15.61 0.68 -13.24
C VAL A 187 16.14 -0.28 -14.29
N THR A 188 16.79 -1.37 -13.88
CA THR A 188 17.29 -2.40 -14.80
C THR A 188 16.14 -3.03 -15.59
N SER A 189 15.03 -3.33 -14.91
CA SER A 189 13.82 -3.87 -15.51
C SER A 189 13.16 -2.88 -16.49
N LEU A 190 13.16 -1.59 -16.18
CA LEU A 190 12.69 -0.53 -17.08
C LEU A 190 13.54 -0.41 -18.36
N VAL A 191 14.85 -0.62 -18.26
CA VAL A 191 15.76 -0.59 -19.41
C VAL A 191 15.61 -1.85 -20.27
N ILE A 192 15.41 -3.01 -19.65
CA ILE A 192 15.25 -4.29 -20.36
C ILE A 192 13.88 -4.39 -21.03
N GLY A 193 12.82 -3.83 -20.45
CA GLY A 193 11.46 -3.90 -20.98
C GLY A 193 11.33 -3.54 -22.48
N PRO A 194 11.80 -2.37 -22.95
CA PRO A 194 11.80 -2.00 -24.37
C PRO A 194 12.58 -2.98 -25.25
N ILE A 195 13.74 -3.46 -24.77
CA ILE A 195 14.57 -4.42 -25.50
C ILE A 195 13.80 -5.75 -25.67
N GLY A 196 13.18 -6.23 -24.59
CA GLY A 196 12.33 -7.41 -24.60
C GLY A 196 11.16 -7.27 -25.56
N LEU A 197 10.51 -6.10 -25.61
CA LEU A 197 9.41 -5.82 -26.53
C LEU A 197 9.86 -5.84 -28.00
N VAL A 198 11.00 -5.20 -28.32
CA VAL A 198 11.56 -5.21 -29.68
C VAL A 198 11.94 -6.63 -30.10
N VAL A 199 12.58 -7.40 -29.22
CA VAL A 199 12.93 -8.80 -29.48
C VAL A 199 11.68 -9.66 -29.64
N ALA A 200 10.63 -9.45 -28.84
CA ALA A 200 9.35 -10.14 -28.97
C ALA A 200 8.70 -9.89 -30.34
N ILE A 201 8.63 -8.62 -30.77
CA ILE A 201 8.08 -8.25 -32.08
C ILE A 201 8.93 -8.85 -33.20
N ALA A 202 10.26 -8.75 -33.13
CA ALA A 202 11.17 -9.27 -34.15
C ALA A 202 11.15 -10.81 -34.23
N ALA A 203 11.09 -11.50 -33.09
CA ALA A 203 10.95 -12.95 -33.03
C ALA A 203 9.63 -13.40 -33.68
N TYR A 204 8.60 -12.58 -33.56
CA TYR A 204 7.28 -12.86 -34.11
C TYR A 204 7.20 -12.62 -35.62
N LEU A 205 7.74 -11.50 -36.12
CA LEU A 205 7.76 -11.17 -37.55
C LEU A 205 8.62 -12.14 -38.36
N LEU A 206 9.68 -12.66 -37.77
CA LEU A 206 10.70 -13.43 -38.50
C LEU A 206 10.55 -14.96 -38.33
N SER A 207 9.49 -15.42 -37.66
CA SER A 207 9.03 -16.82 -37.51
C SER A 207 10.07 -17.88 -37.07
N HIS A 208 11.26 -17.49 -36.62
CA HIS A 208 12.30 -18.42 -36.19
C HIS A 208 12.04 -18.96 -34.76
N SER A 209 12.00 -20.28 -34.63
CA SER A 209 11.84 -21.01 -33.35
C SER A 209 12.83 -20.56 -32.27
N SER A 210 14.13 -20.45 -32.59
CA SER A 210 15.17 -20.07 -31.62
C SER A 210 15.00 -18.66 -31.03
N ARG A 211 14.44 -17.72 -31.82
CA ARG A 211 14.21 -16.34 -31.36
C ARG A 211 13.07 -16.25 -30.35
N LYS A 212 12.09 -17.15 -30.43
CA LYS A 212 10.98 -17.23 -29.47
C LYS A 212 11.49 -17.66 -28.09
N THR A 213 12.40 -18.63 -28.03
CA THR A 213 13.04 -19.04 -26.77
C THR A 213 13.83 -17.90 -26.13
N ILE A 214 14.57 -17.12 -26.92
CA ILE A 214 15.31 -15.94 -26.44
C ILE A 214 14.35 -14.88 -25.90
N ALA A 215 13.26 -14.58 -26.62
CA ALA A 215 12.25 -13.61 -26.19
C ALA A 215 11.60 -14.02 -24.85
N ILE A 216 11.25 -15.30 -24.70
CA ILE A 216 10.70 -15.84 -23.44
C ILE A 216 11.74 -15.75 -22.31
N GLY A 217 13.02 -16.06 -22.58
CA GLY A 217 14.10 -15.95 -21.60
C GLY A 217 14.29 -14.52 -21.10
N ILE A 218 14.28 -13.53 -22.00
CA ILE A 218 14.36 -12.10 -21.63
C ILE A 218 13.15 -11.69 -20.80
N ALA A 219 11.94 -12.12 -21.19
CA ALA A 219 10.72 -11.82 -20.43
C ALA A 219 10.72 -12.44 -19.03
N LEU A 220 11.22 -13.68 -18.88
CA LEU A 220 11.40 -14.34 -17.58
C LEU A 220 12.37 -13.58 -16.68
N PHE A 221 13.50 -13.15 -17.25
CA PHE A 221 14.50 -12.38 -16.54
C PHE A 221 13.95 -11.01 -16.11
N ASP A 222 13.26 -10.31 -17.00
CA ASP A 222 12.64 -9.02 -16.67
C ASP A 222 11.54 -9.15 -15.59
N ALA A 223 10.72 -10.19 -15.68
CA ALA A 223 9.70 -10.49 -14.67
C ALA A 223 10.34 -10.81 -13.31
N SER A 224 11.43 -11.58 -13.25
CA SER A 224 12.10 -11.90 -11.99
C SER A 224 12.70 -10.65 -11.34
N LEU A 225 13.36 -9.78 -12.12
CA LEU A 225 13.88 -8.49 -11.63
C LEU A 225 12.77 -7.66 -10.99
N MET A 226 11.62 -7.54 -11.67
CA MET A 226 10.49 -6.74 -11.21
C MET A 226 9.81 -7.34 -9.98
N VAL A 227 9.62 -8.66 -9.94
CA VAL A 227 9.03 -9.36 -8.78
C VAL A 227 9.95 -9.24 -7.57
N THR A 228 11.25 -9.43 -7.74
CA THR A 228 12.23 -9.23 -6.66
C THR A 228 12.23 -7.78 -6.20
N ALA A 229 12.18 -6.80 -7.11
CA ALA A 229 12.08 -5.39 -6.74
C ALA A 229 10.80 -5.10 -5.92
N ALA A 230 9.65 -5.60 -6.36
CA ALA A 230 8.38 -5.43 -5.65
C ALA A 230 8.41 -6.09 -4.26
N ALA A 231 8.99 -7.28 -4.14
CA ALA A 231 9.18 -7.97 -2.87
C ALA A 231 10.07 -7.15 -1.92
N LEU A 232 11.23 -6.66 -2.40
CA LEU A 232 12.14 -5.83 -1.60
C LEU A 232 11.49 -4.51 -1.16
N TRP A 233 10.75 -3.83 -2.03
CA TRP A 233 9.98 -2.63 -1.66
C TRP A 233 8.92 -2.92 -0.61
N THR A 234 8.20 -4.03 -0.74
CA THR A 234 7.17 -4.44 0.22
C THR A 234 7.79 -4.81 1.57
N THR A 235 8.90 -5.55 1.57
CA THR A 235 9.64 -5.90 2.79
C THR A 235 10.21 -4.67 3.47
N ALA A 236 10.86 -3.78 2.72
CA ALA A 236 11.39 -2.53 3.26
C ALA A 236 10.26 -1.70 3.87
N SER A 237 9.14 -1.53 3.15
CA SER A 237 7.95 -0.87 3.67
C SER A 237 7.49 -1.55 4.95
N ALA A 238 7.14 -2.84 4.95
CA ALA A 238 6.70 -3.55 6.15
C ALA A 238 7.65 -3.42 7.35
N GLN A 239 8.97 -3.39 7.14
CA GLN A 239 9.94 -3.11 8.21
C GLN A 239 9.84 -1.66 8.73
N TYR A 240 9.62 -0.68 7.86
CA TYR A 240 9.28 0.69 8.25
C TYR A 240 7.93 0.77 8.99
N ALA A 241 6.91 -0.03 8.61
CA ALA A 241 5.64 -0.13 9.35
C ALA A 241 5.87 -0.48 10.79
N ALA A 242 6.56 -1.61 10.98
CA ALA A 242 6.76 -2.20 12.28
C ALA A 242 7.56 -1.25 13.16
N ALA A 243 8.63 -0.63 12.62
CA ALA A 243 9.42 0.35 13.35
C ALA A 243 8.60 1.59 13.78
N PHE A 244 7.67 2.03 12.92
CA PHE A 244 6.78 3.14 13.22
C PHE A 244 5.75 2.78 14.31
N GLU A 245 5.10 1.62 14.20
CA GLU A 245 4.16 1.13 15.22
C GLU A 245 4.82 0.90 16.57
N THR A 246 6.05 0.34 16.59
CA THR A 246 6.81 0.17 17.84
C THR A 246 7.16 1.51 18.47
N SER A 247 7.48 2.54 17.68
CA SER A 247 7.78 3.89 18.19
C SER A 247 6.57 4.55 18.87
N LEU A 248 5.36 4.08 18.54
CA LEU A 248 4.07 4.52 19.09
C LEU A 248 3.52 3.57 20.16
N GLY A 249 4.36 2.69 20.72
CA GLY A 249 3.96 1.78 21.80
C GLY A 249 3.05 0.65 21.35
N GLY A 250 3.13 0.24 20.07
CA GLY A 250 2.29 -0.80 19.50
C GLY A 250 0.86 -0.34 19.20
N GLN A 251 0.57 0.95 19.31
CA GLN A 251 -0.69 1.49 18.81
C GLN A 251 -0.68 1.47 17.29
N THR A 252 -1.59 0.69 16.71
CA THR A 252 -1.80 0.73 15.26
C THR A 252 -2.23 2.14 14.88
N VAL A 253 -1.52 2.72 13.91
CA VAL A 253 -1.95 3.98 13.31
C VAL A 253 -3.14 3.66 12.43
N SER A 254 -4.32 3.56 13.05
CA SER A 254 -5.58 3.42 12.33
C SER A 254 -5.63 4.57 11.31
N ASN A 255 -5.62 4.16 10.04
CA ASN A 255 -5.70 4.96 8.82
C ASN A 255 -7.02 5.73 8.79
N GLN A 256 -7.20 6.69 9.68
CA GLN A 256 -8.21 7.71 9.50
C GLN A 256 -7.62 8.68 8.48
N PRO A 257 -8.07 8.65 7.21
CA PRO A 257 -7.62 9.62 6.23
C PRO A 257 -7.96 11.00 6.79
N VAL A 258 -6.93 11.80 7.07
CA VAL A 258 -7.12 13.21 7.39
C VAL A 258 -7.48 13.87 6.06
N TRP A 259 -8.78 13.95 5.76
CA TRP A 259 -9.39 14.79 4.72
C TRP A 259 -8.73 14.72 3.34
N ASN A 260 -9.24 13.89 2.42
CA ASN A 260 -8.74 13.77 1.03
C ASN A 260 -7.24 13.41 0.89
N SER A 261 -6.55 13.09 1.98
CA SER A 261 -5.19 12.57 1.93
C SER A 261 -5.21 11.13 1.41
N THR A 262 -4.21 10.79 0.59
CA THR A 262 -3.91 9.40 0.23
C THR A 262 -3.91 8.53 1.48
N PRO A 263 -4.31 7.25 1.37
CA PRO A 263 -4.23 6.32 2.49
C PRO A 263 -2.86 6.44 3.15
N GLN A 264 -2.87 6.76 4.44
CA GLN A 264 -1.66 6.77 5.23
C GLN A 264 -1.09 5.35 5.24
N TYR A 265 0.23 5.32 5.41
CA TYR A 265 1.05 4.13 5.59
C TYR A 265 0.29 2.98 6.32
N PRO A 266 0.32 1.69 5.90
CA PRO A 266 1.18 1.04 4.90
C PRO A 266 0.55 0.83 3.50
N SER A 267 -0.75 1.06 3.32
CA SER A 267 -1.46 0.69 2.09
C SER A 267 -1.52 1.83 1.08
N SER A 268 -0.38 2.16 0.46
CA SER A 268 -0.35 3.19 -0.59
C SER A 268 -0.75 2.62 -1.95
N TYR A 269 -1.41 3.44 -2.78
CA TYR A 269 -1.71 3.10 -4.17
C TYR A 269 -0.44 2.80 -4.99
N GLY A 270 0.71 3.38 -4.60
CA GLY A 270 1.99 3.13 -5.24
C GLY A 270 2.47 1.67 -5.09
N LEU A 271 2.35 1.08 -3.89
CA LEU A 271 2.69 -0.33 -3.66
C LEU A 271 1.77 -1.27 -4.44
N LEU A 272 0.47 -0.94 -4.54
CA LEU A 272 -0.48 -1.70 -5.35
C LEU A 272 -0.09 -1.67 -6.83
N LEU A 273 0.28 -0.50 -7.36
CA LEU A 273 0.76 -0.36 -8.74
C LEU A 273 2.03 -1.18 -9.00
N PHE A 274 2.95 -1.21 -8.03
CA PHE A 274 4.15 -2.07 -8.10
C PHE A 274 3.78 -3.56 -8.20
N ALA A 275 2.86 -4.02 -7.35
CA ALA A 275 2.37 -5.40 -7.37
C ALA A 275 1.65 -5.72 -8.70
N CYS A 276 0.79 -4.82 -9.18
CA CYS A 276 0.09 -4.98 -10.46
C CYS A 276 1.06 -5.04 -11.65
N ALA A 277 2.10 -4.20 -11.66
CA ALA A 277 3.11 -4.22 -12.73
C ALA A 277 3.96 -5.51 -12.69
N ALA A 278 4.33 -5.99 -11.50
CA ALA A 278 5.02 -7.27 -11.34
C ALA A 278 4.15 -8.45 -11.80
N LEU A 279 2.86 -8.47 -11.42
CA LEU A 279 1.89 -9.47 -11.87
C LEU A 279 1.69 -9.42 -13.38
N ALA A 280 1.57 -8.23 -13.98
CA ALA A 280 1.42 -8.09 -15.41
C ALA A 280 2.61 -8.67 -16.19
N LYS A 281 3.84 -8.47 -15.69
CA LYS A 281 5.05 -9.10 -16.27
C LYS A 281 5.04 -10.62 -16.15
N LEU A 282 4.57 -11.17 -15.03
CA LEU A 282 4.39 -12.62 -14.87
C LEU A 282 3.37 -13.16 -15.88
N CYS A 283 2.29 -12.43 -16.15
CA CYS A 283 1.26 -12.83 -17.11
C CYS A 283 1.71 -12.78 -18.58
N VAL A 284 2.87 -12.20 -18.90
CA VAL A 284 3.49 -12.29 -20.24
C VAL A 284 3.93 -13.73 -20.56
N LEU A 285 4.21 -14.53 -19.54
CA LEU A 285 4.68 -15.91 -19.71
C LEU A 285 3.50 -16.81 -20.04
N PRO A 286 3.50 -17.58 -21.14
CA PRO A 286 2.36 -18.40 -21.54
C PRO A 286 2.00 -19.48 -20.51
N ILE A 287 2.98 -20.00 -19.74
CA ILE A 287 2.73 -20.95 -18.64
C ILE A 287 1.99 -20.27 -17.48
N PHE A 288 2.38 -19.04 -17.12
CA PHE A 288 1.67 -18.27 -16.10
C PHE A 288 0.37 -17.68 -16.62
N ALA A 289 0.24 -17.36 -17.90
CA ALA A 289 -1.04 -16.99 -18.50
C ALA A 289 -2.04 -18.15 -18.45
N LEU A 290 -1.58 -19.39 -18.66
CA LEU A 290 -2.40 -20.60 -18.56
C LEU A 290 -2.72 -20.92 -17.09
N LEU A 291 -1.74 -20.84 -16.18
CA LEU A 291 -1.98 -20.92 -14.74
C LEU A 291 -2.91 -19.81 -14.25
N PHE A 292 -2.80 -18.59 -14.74
CA PHE A 292 -3.65 -17.47 -14.33
C PHE A 292 -5.05 -17.61 -14.93
N LEU A 293 -5.19 -18.01 -16.20
CA LEU A 293 -6.48 -18.34 -16.81
C LEU A 293 -7.22 -19.47 -16.08
N VAL A 294 -6.49 -20.43 -15.50
CA VAL A 294 -7.09 -21.55 -14.77
C VAL A 294 -7.27 -21.24 -13.29
N VAL A 295 -6.28 -20.66 -12.63
CA VAL A 295 -6.26 -20.41 -11.17
C VAL A 295 -7.03 -19.16 -10.79
N LEU A 296 -7.01 -18.08 -11.60
CA LEU A 296 -7.77 -16.86 -11.31
C LEU A 296 -9.28 -17.13 -11.18
N PRO A 297 -9.97 -17.82 -12.12
CA PRO A 297 -11.39 -18.10 -11.95
C PRO A 297 -11.64 -19.01 -10.75
N ILE A 298 -10.75 -19.97 -10.46
CA ILE A 298 -10.86 -20.80 -9.26
C ILE A 298 -10.77 -19.93 -7.99
N MET A 299 -9.79 -19.02 -7.92
CA MET A 299 -9.62 -18.11 -6.79
C MET A 299 -10.81 -17.15 -6.66
N LEU A 300 -11.34 -16.62 -7.76
CA LEU A 300 -12.54 -15.78 -7.75
C LEU A 300 -13.77 -16.54 -7.24
N VAL A 301 -13.93 -17.81 -7.64
CA VAL A 301 -14.98 -18.69 -7.10
C VAL A 301 -14.78 -18.90 -5.60
N VAL A 302 -13.56 -19.18 -5.14
CA VAL A 302 -13.26 -19.33 -3.70
C VAL A 302 -13.58 -18.06 -2.92
N VAL A 303 -13.16 -16.89 -3.41
CA VAL A 303 -13.46 -15.60 -2.78
C VAL A 303 -14.96 -15.33 -2.76
N ALA A 304 -15.68 -15.63 -3.85
CA ALA A 304 -17.14 -15.49 -3.90
C ALA A 304 -17.83 -16.41 -2.89
N LEU A 305 -17.39 -17.67 -2.76
CA LEU A 305 -17.91 -18.61 -1.77
C LEU A 305 -17.66 -18.15 -0.33
N ILE A 306 -16.45 -17.65 -0.03
CA ILE A 306 -16.11 -17.07 1.27
C ILE A 306 -17.01 -15.86 1.56
N SER A 307 -17.24 -15.00 0.57
CA SER A 307 -18.08 -13.81 0.70
C SER A 307 -19.54 -14.17 0.96
N ILE A 308 -20.08 -15.16 0.24
CA ILE A 308 -21.44 -15.70 0.46
C ILE A 308 -21.55 -16.29 1.87
N TRP A 309 -20.53 -17.03 2.32
CA TRP A 309 -20.50 -17.61 3.66
C TRP A 309 -20.51 -16.53 4.75
N PHE A 310 -19.72 -15.47 4.59
CA PHE A 310 -19.75 -14.31 5.48
C PHE A 310 -21.12 -13.60 5.49
N ALA A 311 -21.73 -13.41 4.32
CA ALA A 311 -23.07 -12.83 4.21
C ALA A 311 -24.13 -13.70 4.92
N PHE A 312 -24.02 -15.03 4.81
CA PHE A 312 -24.89 -15.97 5.51
C PHE A 312 -24.72 -15.88 7.03
N LEU A 313 -23.48 -15.82 7.53
CA LEU A 313 -23.21 -15.62 8.96
C LEU A 313 -23.79 -14.30 9.47
N LEU A 314 -23.64 -13.21 8.72
CA LEU A 314 -24.22 -11.92 9.06
C LEU A 314 -25.76 -12.00 9.14
N MET A 315 -26.41 -12.65 8.18
CA MET A 315 -27.86 -12.87 8.23
C MET A 315 -28.29 -13.73 9.43
N LYS A 316 -27.51 -14.75 9.79
CA LYS A 316 -27.78 -15.57 10.99
C LYS A 316 -27.59 -14.78 12.29
N CYS A 317 -26.56 -13.94 12.37
CA CYS A 317 -26.39 -13.02 13.50
C CYS A 317 -27.57 -12.05 13.61
N LEU A 318 -28.00 -11.43 12.51
CA LEU A 318 -29.16 -10.53 12.48
C LEU A 318 -30.45 -11.23 12.91
N SER A 319 -30.70 -12.46 12.43
CA SER A 319 -31.85 -13.27 12.85
C SER A 319 -31.83 -13.54 14.35
N ASN A 320 -30.69 -13.97 14.90
CA ASN A 320 -30.55 -14.24 16.32
C ASN A 320 -30.71 -12.97 17.17
N CYS A 321 -30.25 -11.81 16.68
CA CYS A 321 -30.48 -10.52 17.33
C CYS A 321 -31.95 -10.11 17.30
N MET A 322 -32.68 -10.41 16.21
CA MET A 322 -34.12 -10.16 16.14
C MET A 322 -34.94 -11.09 17.04
N ASP A 323 -34.56 -12.37 17.13
CA ASP A 323 -35.22 -13.35 18.00
C ASP A 323 -34.92 -13.10 19.49
N ALA A 324 -33.77 -12.49 19.80
CA ALA A 324 -33.39 -12.09 21.15
C ALA A 324 -33.99 -10.75 21.60
N CYS A 325 -34.72 -10.03 20.73
CA CYS A 325 -35.55 -8.92 21.18
C CYS A 325 -36.77 -9.51 21.89
N PRO A 326 -36.87 -9.44 23.23
CA PRO A 326 -38.10 -9.84 23.89
C PRO A 326 -39.21 -8.99 23.30
N THR A 327 -40.19 -9.63 22.66
CA THR A 327 -41.45 -8.99 22.30
C THR A 327 -42.00 -8.39 23.58
N THR A 328 -41.71 -7.11 23.79
CA THR A 328 -42.29 -6.35 24.87
C THR A 328 -43.71 -6.20 24.41
N THR A 329 -44.59 -7.07 24.92
CA THR A 329 -46.02 -6.92 24.78
C THR A 329 -46.34 -5.55 25.34
N THR A 330 -46.44 -4.54 24.49
CA THR A 330 -46.96 -3.23 24.86
C THR A 330 -48.41 -3.45 25.23
N THR A 331 -48.64 -3.76 26.51
CA THR A 331 -49.92 -3.55 27.15
C THR A 331 -50.18 -2.05 27.02
N THR A 332 -51.04 -1.69 26.07
CA THR A 332 -51.62 -0.35 26.00
C THR A 332 -52.46 -0.14 27.26
N THR A 333 -51.83 0.38 28.31
CA THR A 333 -52.52 0.92 29.48
C THR A 333 -53.25 2.18 29.03
N TYR A 334 -54.56 2.07 28.82
CA TYR A 334 -55.44 3.22 28.70
C TYR A 334 -55.39 3.98 30.03
N TYR A 335 -54.60 5.06 30.09
CA TYR A 335 -54.73 6.05 31.14
C TYR A 335 -56.02 6.84 30.88
N GLY A 336 -57.09 6.49 31.59
CA GLY A 336 -58.28 7.32 31.70
C GLY A 336 -57.89 8.66 32.34
N SER A 337 -57.94 9.73 31.54
CA SER A 337 -57.81 11.10 32.04
C SER A 337 -59.08 11.49 32.79
N ALA A 338 -59.08 11.27 34.10
CA ALA A 338 -60.00 11.94 35.01
C ALA A 338 -59.63 13.44 35.05
N TYR A 339 -60.25 14.23 34.16
CA TYR A 339 -60.27 15.68 34.29
C TYR A 339 -61.17 16.06 35.47
N GLY A 340 -60.56 16.07 36.66
CA GLY A 340 -61.11 16.65 37.87
C GLY A 340 -60.17 17.73 38.38
N SER A 341 -60.34 18.95 37.88
CA SER A 341 -59.82 20.16 38.53
C SER A 341 -60.83 21.28 38.33
N GLY A 342 -61.83 21.31 39.21
CA GLY A 342 -62.49 22.56 39.55
C GLY A 342 -61.52 23.49 40.27
N TRP A 343 -62.03 24.70 40.53
CA TRP A 343 -61.39 25.85 41.19
C TRP A 343 -60.44 26.62 40.26
N GLY A 344 -60.76 27.81 39.76
CA GLY A 344 -61.77 28.79 40.14
C GLY A 344 -61.13 30.17 39.96
N GLY A 345 -61.81 31.08 39.25
CA GLY A 345 -61.34 32.45 39.11
C GLY A 345 -62.03 33.22 37.99
N ASP A 346 -63.15 33.86 38.31
CA ASP A 346 -63.68 35.10 37.71
C ASP A 346 -64.75 35.62 38.69
N SER A 347 -64.55 36.70 39.44
CA SER A 347 -64.52 38.14 39.07
C SER A 347 -65.91 38.77 39.07
N GLY A 348 -66.18 39.64 40.07
CA GLY A 348 -67.26 40.66 40.09
C GLY A 348 -68.69 40.12 40.12
N GLY A 349 -69.69 40.72 40.73
CA GLY A 349 -69.91 42.08 41.18
C GLY A 349 -71.44 42.32 41.15
N ASP A 350 -71.88 43.24 42.00
CA ASP A 350 -73.14 43.98 41.95
C ASP A 350 -74.43 43.44 42.59
N SER A 351 -75.03 44.41 43.31
CA SER A 351 -76.37 44.56 43.91
C SER A 351 -76.70 43.87 45.24
#